data_AF-A0A6J1VMX4-F1
#
_entry.id   AF-A0A6J1VMX4-F1
#
_cell.length_a   1.000
_cell.length_b   1.000
_cell.length_c   1.000
_cell.angle_alpha   90.00
_cell.angle_beta   90.00
_cell.angle_gamma   90.00
#
_symmetry.space_group_name_H-M   'P 1'
#
loop_
_entity.id
_entity.type
_entity.pdbx_description
1 polymer ?
#
loop_
_entity_poly.entity_id
_entity_poly.type
_entity_poly.pdbx_seq_one_letter_code
_entity_poly.pdbx_strand_id
1 'polypeptide(L)'
;MGEMIKGGVLFPGTDHIDQWNKVIEQLGTPCPEFMKKLQPTVRTYVENRPKYAGYSFEKLFPDVLFPVDSDHNKLKASQARDLLSKMLVIDASKRISVDEALQHPYINVWYDPSEAEAPPPKIPDKQLDEREHTVEEWKELIYKEVVELEERTKNGVIRGQPSPLGVTTIHSPRHPSSSPSVCDASTSLSTDRTRTSDTDSSLEASTSPLSCCR
;
A
#
# COMPACT_ATOMS: atom_id res chain seq x y z
N MET A 1 -3.22 2.26 -7.59
CA MET A 1 -3.56 3.18 -8.71
C MET A 1 -4.87 3.93 -8.47
N GLY A 2 -6.02 3.25 -8.35
CA GLY A 2 -7.30 3.94 -8.15
C GLY A 2 -7.36 4.84 -6.91
N GLU A 3 -6.78 4.37 -5.79
CA GLU A 3 -6.65 5.18 -4.58
C GLU A 3 -5.76 6.41 -4.76
N MET A 4 -4.66 6.32 -5.53
CA MET A 4 -3.79 7.47 -5.80
C MET A 4 -4.54 8.58 -6.55
N ILE A 5 -5.49 8.21 -7.41
CA ILE A 5 -6.30 9.18 -8.19
C ILE A 5 -7.45 9.73 -7.34
N LYS A 6 -8.10 8.90 -6.50
CA LYS A 6 -9.24 9.33 -5.68
C LYS A 6 -8.86 9.95 -4.34
N GLY A 7 -7.62 9.76 -3.88
CA GLY A 7 -7.14 10.18 -2.56
C GLY A 7 -7.67 9.35 -1.39
N GLY A 8 -8.32 8.22 -1.64
CA GLY A 8 -8.88 7.35 -0.60
C GLY A 8 -9.16 5.93 -1.08
N VAL A 9 -9.32 5.03 -0.11
CA VAL A 9 -9.53 3.59 -0.34
C VAL A 9 -10.71 3.39 -1.29
N LEU A 10 -10.48 2.64 -2.38
CA LEU A 10 -11.48 2.48 -3.44
C LEU A 10 -12.69 1.63 -2.99
N PHE A 11 -12.42 0.62 -2.16
CA PHE A 11 -13.43 -0.31 -1.63
C PHE A 11 -13.24 -0.44 -0.12
N PRO A 12 -13.73 0.52 0.69
CA PRO A 12 -13.54 0.52 2.13
C PRO A 12 -14.58 -0.39 2.80
N GLY A 13 -14.33 -1.70 2.80
CA GLY A 13 -15.17 -2.68 3.48
C GLY A 13 -14.81 -2.85 4.95
N THR A 14 -15.82 -3.02 5.82
CA THR A 14 -15.59 -3.30 7.25
C THR A 14 -15.34 -4.79 7.55
N ASP A 15 -15.80 -5.67 6.67
CA ASP A 15 -15.60 -7.12 6.73
C ASP A 15 -15.66 -7.71 5.30
N HIS A 16 -15.51 -9.03 5.16
CA HIS A 16 -15.51 -9.69 3.83
C HIS A 16 -16.82 -9.52 3.06
N ILE A 17 -17.94 -9.39 3.77
CA ILE A 17 -19.27 -9.22 3.19
C ILE A 17 -19.44 -7.79 2.68
N ASP A 18 -19.11 -6.80 3.51
CA ASP A 18 -19.20 -5.39 3.14
C ASP A 18 -18.18 -5.07 2.04
N GLN A 19 -16.97 -5.63 2.11
CA GLN A 19 -15.95 -5.52 1.07
C GLN A 19 -16.48 -5.96 -0.30
N TRP A 20 -17.18 -7.10 -0.35
CA TRP A 20 -17.82 -7.57 -1.58
C TRP A 20 -18.87 -6.57 -2.08
N ASN A 21 -19.73 -6.07 -1.19
CA ASN A 21 -20.75 -5.08 -1.55
C ASN A 21 -20.12 -3.80 -2.14
N LYS A 22 -19.07 -3.25 -1.50
CA LYS A 22 -18.35 -2.07 -2.02
C LYS A 22 -17.79 -2.32 -3.41
N VAL A 23 -17.32 -3.53 -3.71
CA VAL A 23 -16.81 -3.87 -5.04
C VAL A 23 -17.93 -3.91 -6.08
N ILE A 24 -19.02 -4.64 -5.83
CA ILE A 24 -20.09 -4.80 -6.82
C ILE A 24 -20.96 -3.55 -7.00
N GLU A 25 -21.08 -2.70 -5.98
CA GLU A 25 -21.77 -1.41 -6.09
C GLU A 25 -21.07 -0.48 -7.09
N GLN A 26 -19.74 -0.56 -7.17
CA GLN A 26 -18.93 0.27 -8.05
C GLN A 26 -18.72 -0.37 -9.43
N LEU A 27 -18.39 -1.65 -9.48
CA LEU A 27 -18.01 -2.36 -10.72
C LEU A 27 -19.14 -3.17 -11.36
N GLY A 28 -20.26 -3.30 -10.66
CA GLY A 28 -21.41 -4.09 -11.08
C GLY A 28 -21.36 -5.55 -10.62
N THR A 29 -22.52 -6.19 -10.66
CA THR A 29 -22.67 -7.61 -10.33
C THR A 29 -22.04 -8.48 -11.44
N PRO A 30 -21.12 -9.41 -11.11
CA PRO A 30 -20.47 -10.27 -12.09
C PRO A 30 -21.43 -11.14 -12.90
N CYS A 31 -20.96 -11.57 -14.08
CA CYS A 31 -21.70 -12.47 -14.93
C CYS A 31 -21.91 -13.87 -14.29
N PRO A 32 -22.95 -14.61 -14.70
CA PRO A 32 -23.25 -15.95 -14.15
C PRO A 32 -22.10 -16.96 -14.30
N GLU A 33 -21.26 -16.83 -15.33
CA GLU A 33 -20.09 -17.69 -15.53
C GLU A 33 -19.07 -17.53 -14.41
N PHE A 34 -18.87 -16.31 -13.91
CA PHE A 34 -18.03 -16.07 -12.75
C PHE A 34 -18.66 -16.66 -11.49
N MET A 35 -19.97 -16.48 -11.29
CA MET A 35 -20.68 -17.03 -10.11
C MET A 35 -20.53 -18.55 -10.00
N LYS A 36 -20.49 -19.25 -11.14
CA LYS A 36 -20.26 -20.71 -11.21
C LYS A 36 -18.88 -21.15 -10.70
N LYS A 37 -17.89 -20.26 -10.65
CA LYS A 37 -16.55 -20.54 -10.10
C LYS A 37 -16.51 -20.44 -8.57
N LEU A 38 -17.50 -19.79 -7.95
CA LEU A 38 -17.57 -19.60 -6.51
C LEU A 38 -18.02 -20.87 -5.78
N GLN A 39 -17.57 -21.03 -4.53
CA GLN A 39 -18.09 -22.06 -3.62
C GLN A 39 -19.61 -21.89 -3.41
N PRO A 40 -20.37 -22.97 -3.20
CA PRO A 40 -21.84 -22.91 -3.13
C PRO A 40 -22.39 -21.93 -2.08
N THR A 41 -21.79 -21.88 -0.88
CA THR A 41 -22.21 -20.98 0.21
C THR A 41 -22.02 -19.51 -0.18
N VAL A 42 -20.86 -19.18 -0.76
CA VAL A 42 -20.54 -17.83 -1.25
C VAL A 42 -21.43 -17.47 -2.43
N ARG A 43 -21.66 -18.39 -3.38
CA ARG A 43 -22.54 -18.17 -4.53
C ARG A 43 -23.95 -17.80 -4.10
N THR A 44 -24.58 -18.61 -3.25
CA THR A 44 -25.93 -18.36 -2.74
C THR A 44 -26.01 -17.00 -2.04
N TYR A 45 -24.99 -16.65 -1.27
CA TYR A 45 -24.93 -15.34 -0.62
C TYR A 45 -24.91 -14.19 -1.63
N VAL A 46 -24.04 -14.27 -2.64
CA VAL A 46 -23.86 -13.24 -3.66
C VAL A 46 -25.07 -13.11 -4.60
N GLU A 47 -25.69 -14.23 -4.99
CA GLU A 47 -26.86 -14.24 -5.88
C GLU A 47 -28.11 -13.64 -5.22
N ASN A 48 -28.20 -13.69 -3.89
CA ASN A 48 -29.30 -13.12 -3.12
C ASN A 48 -29.13 -11.61 -2.82
N ARG A 49 -28.11 -10.95 -3.39
CA ARG A 49 -27.89 -9.51 -3.21
C ARG A 49 -28.53 -8.70 -4.36
N PRO A 50 -28.82 -7.40 -4.14
CA PRO A 50 -29.24 -6.52 -5.21
C PRO A 50 -28.26 -6.57 -6.39
N LYS A 51 -28.80 -6.60 -7.62
CA LYS A 51 -27.98 -6.52 -8.82
C LYS A 51 -27.63 -5.08 -9.10
N TYR A 52 -26.33 -4.81 -9.23
CA TYR A 52 -25.80 -3.50 -9.57
C TYR A 52 -25.30 -3.52 -11.01
N ALA A 53 -25.61 -2.45 -11.76
CA ALA A 53 -25.06 -2.27 -13.10
C ALA A 53 -23.58 -1.84 -13.09
N GLY A 54 -23.11 -1.31 -11.96
CA GLY A 54 -21.81 -0.64 -11.86
C GLY A 54 -21.83 0.76 -12.45
N TYR A 55 -20.72 1.47 -12.30
CA TYR A 55 -20.47 2.77 -12.92
C TYR A 55 -19.44 2.61 -14.03
N SER A 56 -19.52 3.47 -15.05
CA SER A 56 -18.45 3.56 -16.04
C SER A 56 -17.17 4.09 -15.40
N PHE A 57 -16.02 3.78 -15.99
CA PHE A 57 -14.73 4.21 -15.46
C PHE A 57 -14.55 5.74 -15.54
N GLU A 58 -15.24 6.42 -16.46
CA GLU A 58 -15.29 7.89 -16.54
C GLU A 58 -16.01 8.48 -15.34
N LYS A 59 -17.03 7.78 -14.81
CA LYS A 59 -17.74 8.20 -13.61
C LYS A 59 -17.00 7.83 -12.33
N LEU A 60 -16.31 6.69 -12.30
CA LEU A 60 -15.48 6.28 -11.16
C LEU A 60 -14.22 7.16 -11.01
N PHE A 61 -13.63 7.54 -12.13
CA PHE A 61 -12.42 8.35 -12.23
C PHE A 61 -12.66 9.52 -13.22
N PRO A 62 -13.39 10.56 -12.80
CA PRO A 62 -13.68 11.71 -13.66
C PRO A 62 -12.42 12.54 -13.96
N ASP A 63 -12.43 13.28 -15.08
CA ASP A 63 -11.28 14.06 -15.56
C ASP A 63 -10.76 15.08 -14.54
N VAL A 64 -11.63 15.59 -13.66
CA VAL A 64 -11.26 16.52 -12.58
C VAL A 64 -10.26 15.93 -11.57
N LEU A 65 -10.17 14.61 -11.48
CA LEU A 65 -9.19 13.93 -10.62
C LEU A 65 -7.81 13.78 -11.27
N PHE A 66 -7.68 14.14 -12.55
CA PHE A 66 -6.43 14.08 -13.28
C PHE A 66 -5.87 15.49 -13.53
N PRO A 67 -4.54 15.64 -13.71
CA PRO A 67 -3.95 16.92 -14.10
C PRO A 67 -4.51 17.41 -15.45
N VAL A 68 -4.89 18.69 -15.54
CA VAL A 68 -5.60 19.29 -16.70
C VAL A 68 -4.78 20.36 -17.43
N ASP A 69 -3.53 20.53 -17.05
CA ASP A 69 -2.61 21.60 -17.44
C ASP A 69 -2.09 21.51 -18.89
N SER A 70 -2.30 20.39 -19.59
CA SER A 70 -1.94 20.24 -21.01
C SER A 70 -2.75 19.16 -21.73
N ASP A 71 -2.80 19.23 -23.07
CA ASP A 71 -3.43 18.17 -23.89
C ASP A 71 -2.68 16.83 -23.80
N HIS A 72 -1.37 16.87 -23.52
CA HIS A 72 -0.60 15.67 -23.18
C HIS A 72 -1.13 14.98 -21.91
N ASN A 73 -1.53 15.76 -20.89
CA ASN A 73 -2.05 15.23 -19.64
C ASN A 73 -3.48 14.68 -19.78
N LYS A 74 -4.29 15.22 -20.69
CA LYS A 74 -5.59 14.61 -21.06
C LYS A 74 -5.43 13.24 -21.70
N LEU A 75 -4.46 13.09 -22.61
CA LEU A 75 -4.14 11.77 -23.19
C LEU A 75 -3.72 10.78 -22.10
N LYS A 76 -2.91 11.23 -21.13
CA LYS A 76 -2.49 10.42 -19.99
C LYS A 76 -3.66 10.05 -19.06
N ALA A 77 -4.64 10.93 -18.84
CA ALA A 77 -5.84 10.62 -18.09
C ALA A 77 -6.67 9.51 -18.74
N SER A 78 -6.86 9.57 -20.06
CA SER A 78 -7.54 8.52 -20.83
C SER A 78 -6.79 7.18 -20.75
N GLN A 79 -5.46 7.19 -20.94
CA GLN A 79 -4.62 5.99 -20.82
C GLN A 79 -4.64 5.41 -19.39
N ALA A 80 -4.63 6.24 -18.36
CA ALA A 80 -4.72 5.80 -16.96
C ALA A 80 -6.05 5.10 -16.68
N ARG A 81 -7.15 5.70 -17.16
CA ARG A 81 -8.50 5.16 -17.00
C ARG A 81 -8.69 3.84 -17.75
N ASP A 82 -8.17 3.75 -18.97
CA ASP A 82 -8.18 2.51 -19.76
C ASP A 82 -7.43 1.39 -19.03
N LEU A 83 -6.24 1.66 -18.51
CA LEU A 83 -5.49 0.68 -17.72
C LEU A 83 -6.27 0.24 -16.46
N LEU A 84 -6.86 1.18 -15.73
CA LEU A 84 -7.70 0.87 -14.57
C LEU A 84 -8.89 -0.01 -14.94
N SER A 85 -9.52 0.23 -16.10
CA SER A 85 -10.64 -0.60 -16.57
C SER A 85 -10.25 -2.05 -16.83
N LYS A 86 -9.00 -2.28 -17.25
CA LYS A 86 -8.45 -3.60 -17.53
C LYS A 86 -7.92 -4.31 -16.27
N MET A 87 -7.51 -3.54 -15.25
CA MET A 87 -7.03 -4.05 -13.97
C MET A 87 -8.15 -4.30 -12.95
N LEU A 88 -9.11 -3.38 -12.83
CA LEU A 88 -10.24 -3.45 -11.89
C LEU A 88 -11.38 -4.30 -12.44
N VAL A 89 -11.06 -5.54 -12.80
CA VAL A 89 -11.99 -6.54 -13.32
C VAL A 89 -12.17 -7.63 -12.28
N ILE A 90 -13.43 -7.92 -11.89
CA ILE A 90 -13.74 -8.91 -10.85
C ILE A 90 -13.29 -10.31 -11.27
N ASP A 91 -13.64 -10.73 -12.49
CA ASP A 91 -13.24 -12.04 -13.01
C ASP A 91 -11.76 -12.03 -13.41
N ALA A 92 -10.94 -12.77 -12.67
CA ALA A 92 -9.50 -12.85 -12.90
C ALA A 92 -9.16 -13.34 -14.32
N SER A 93 -9.99 -14.18 -14.95
CA SER A 93 -9.73 -14.65 -16.32
C SER A 93 -9.96 -13.59 -17.40
N LYS A 94 -10.56 -12.45 -17.05
CA LYS A 94 -10.79 -11.30 -17.95
C LYS A 94 -9.91 -10.10 -17.57
N ARG A 95 -9.16 -10.22 -16.47
CA ARG A 95 -8.27 -9.16 -15.97
C ARG A 95 -6.98 -9.19 -16.77
N ILE A 96 -6.44 -8.02 -17.07
CA ILE A 96 -5.14 -7.87 -17.73
C ILE A 96 -4.04 -8.60 -16.94
N SER A 97 -3.15 -9.26 -17.66
CA SER A 97 -1.94 -9.86 -17.10
C SER A 97 -0.89 -8.80 -16.74
N VAL A 98 0.12 -9.21 -15.99
CA VAL A 98 1.25 -8.32 -15.64
C VAL A 98 2.00 -7.87 -16.90
N ASP A 99 2.29 -8.80 -17.81
CA ASP A 99 3.03 -8.52 -19.04
C ASP A 99 2.27 -7.55 -19.95
N GLU A 100 0.96 -7.76 -20.13
CA GLU A 100 0.12 -6.84 -20.89
C GLU A 100 0.02 -5.45 -20.22
N ALA A 101 0.02 -5.38 -18.89
CA ALA A 101 0.00 -4.12 -18.16
C ALA A 101 1.32 -3.35 -18.30
N LEU A 102 2.47 -4.04 -18.33
CA LEU A 102 3.78 -3.44 -18.61
C LEU A 102 3.86 -2.86 -20.02
N GLN A 103 3.26 -3.56 -20.99
CA GLN A 103 3.17 -3.10 -22.39
C GLN A 103 2.10 -2.02 -22.62
N HIS A 104 1.29 -1.68 -21.60
CA HIS A 104 0.24 -0.69 -21.74
C HIS A 104 0.81 0.71 -22.01
N PRO A 105 0.25 1.53 -22.93
CA PRO A 105 0.80 2.86 -23.27
C PRO A 105 1.00 3.82 -22.08
N TYR A 106 0.24 3.60 -21.00
CA TYR A 106 0.39 4.34 -19.75
C TYR A 106 1.69 4.01 -19.00
N ILE A 107 2.12 2.75 -19.02
CA ILE A 107 3.29 2.23 -18.27
C ILE A 107 4.52 2.07 -19.17
N ASN A 108 4.33 1.67 -20.43
CA ASN A 108 5.37 1.30 -21.38
C ASN A 108 6.43 2.38 -21.64
N VAL A 109 6.14 3.66 -21.31
CA VAL A 109 7.14 4.74 -21.38
C VAL A 109 8.32 4.54 -20.43
N TRP A 110 8.18 3.65 -19.44
CA TRP A 110 9.20 3.27 -18.46
C TRP A 110 9.68 1.83 -18.64
N TYR A 111 9.30 1.16 -19.73
CA TYR A 111 9.65 -0.26 -19.89
C TYR A 111 11.14 -0.41 -20.22
N ASP A 112 11.84 -1.12 -19.34
CA ASP A 112 13.22 -1.58 -19.54
C ASP A 112 13.25 -3.11 -19.36
N PRO A 113 13.65 -3.88 -20.40
CA PRO A 113 13.76 -5.34 -20.30
C PRO A 113 14.69 -5.80 -19.18
N SER A 114 15.76 -5.04 -18.90
CA SER A 114 16.71 -5.40 -17.85
C SER A 114 16.11 -5.33 -16.44
N GLU A 115 15.10 -4.48 -16.26
CA GLU A 115 14.34 -4.36 -15.01
C GLU A 115 13.14 -5.33 -14.99
N ALA A 116 12.38 -5.39 -16.08
CA ALA A 116 11.14 -6.16 -16.17
C ALA A 116 11.37 -7.67 -16.27
N GLU A 117 12.46 -8.09 -16.93
CA GLU A 117 12.80 -9.50 -17.20
C GLU A 117 14.04 -9.95 -16.43
N ALA A 118 14.36 -9.26 -15.34
CA ALA A 118 15.44 -9.66 -14.46
C ALA A 118 15.24 -11.14 -14.00
N PRO A 119 16.30 -11.96 -14.03
CA PRO A 119 16.18 -13.36 -13.65
C PRO A 119 15.67 -13.47 -12.21
N PRO A 120 14.68 -14.34 -11.94
CA PRO A 120 14.15 -14.46 -10.60
C PRO A 120 15.26 -14.92 -9.64
N PRO A 121 15.21 -14.50 -8.36
CA PRO A 121 16.06 -15.11 -7.35
C PRO A 121 15.77 -16.61 -7.30
N LYS A 122 16.74 -17.39 -6.80
CA LYS A 122 16.56 -18.82 -6.61
C LYS A 122 15.28 -19.07 -5.81
N ILE A 123 14.27 -19.61 -6.46
CA ILE A 123 12.95 -19.84 -5.87
C ILE A 123 13.15 -20.89 -4.77
N PRO A 124 12.82 -20.58 -3.50
CA PRO A 124 12.82 -21.58 -2.44
C PRO A 124 11.89 -22.73 -2.83
N ASP A 125 12.27 -23.95 -2.44
CA ASP A 125 11.51 -25.15 -2.78
C ASP A 125 10.07 -25.02 -2.25
N LYS A 126 9.07 -24.94 -3.14
CA LYS A 126 7.64 -24.84 -2.77
C LYS A 126 7.19 -26.02 -1.90
N GLN A 127 7.91 -27.13 -1.96
CA GLN A 127 7.66 -28.29 -1.11
C GLN A 127 7.93 -28.00 0.38
N LEU A 128 8.69 -26.96 0.74
CA LEU A 128 8.85 -26.54 2.13
C LEU A 128 7.57 -25.91 2.69
N ASP A 129 6.83 -25.15 1.88
CA ASP A 129 5.59 -24.49 2.32
C ASP A 129 4.40 -25.46 2.42
N GLU A 130 4.42 -26.53 1.63
CA GLU A 130 3.38 -27.57 1.64
C GLU A 130 3.57 -28.60 2.77
N ARG A 131 4.70 -28.55 3.50
CA ARG A 131 4.97 -29.44 4.63
C ARG A 131 4.46 -28.86 5.93
N GLU A 132 3.73 -29.68 6.67
CA GLU A 132 3.38 -29.36 8.05
C GLU A 132 4.61 -29.56 8.94
N HIS A 133 4.93 -28.54 9.74
CA HIS A 133 6.01 -28.56 10.71
C HIS A 133 5.48 -28.18 12.09
N THR A 134 6.06 -28.77 13.13
CA THR A 134 5.80 -28.33 14.51
C THR A 134 6.40 -26.94 14.75
N VAL A 135 6.00 -26.29 15.85
CA VAL A 135 6.55 -24.97 16.21
C VAL A 135 8.06 -25.05 16.43
N GLU A 136 8.53 -26.14 17.03
CA GLU A 136 9.94 -26.42 17.27
C GLU A 136 10.70 -26.60 15.95
N GLU A 137 10.15 -27.37 15.00
CA GLU A 137 10.75 -27.55 13.68
C GLU A 137 10.80 -26.23 12.89
N TRP A 138 9.73 -25.43 12.91
CA TRP A 138 9.73 -24.09 12.32
C TRP A 138 10.81 -23.19 12.94
N LYS A 139 10.95 -23.23 14.26
CA LYS A 139 11.98 -22.46 14.97
C LYS A 139 13.38 -22.86 14.51
N GLU A 140 13.65 -24.16 14.37
CA GLU A 140 14.93 -24.67 13.89
C GLU A 140 15.19 -24.28 12.42
N LEU A 141 14.21 -24.43 11.54
CA LEU A 141 14.30 -24.06 10.12
C LEU A 141 14.58 -22.57 9.94
N ILE A 142 13.84 -21.71 10.65
CA ILE A 142 14.04 -20.26 10.61
C ILE A 142 15.41 -19.89 11.18
N TYR A 143 15.80 -20.48 12.32
CA TYR A 143 17.11 -20.21 12.92
C TYR A 143 18.25 -20.60 11.96
N LYS A 144 18.14 -21.76 11.32
CA LYS A 144 19.12 -22.23 10.34
C LYS A 144 19.24 -21.26 9.16
N GLU A 145 18.14 -20.80 8.58
CA GLU A 145 18.15 -19.82 7.48
C GLU A 145 18.83 -18.52 7.91
N VAL A 146 18.55 -18.01 9.11
CA VAL A 146 19.19 -16.78 9.63
C VAL A 146 20.70 -16.95 9.76
N VAL A 147 21.17 -18.08 10.29
CA VAL A 147 22.61 -18.36 10.41
C VAL A 147 23.26 -18.49 9.02
N GLU A 148 22.64 -19.20 8.08
CA GLU A 148 23.15 -19.33 6.71
C GLU A 148 23.20 -17.98 5.97
N LEU A 149 22.22 -17.10 6.18
CA LEU A 149 22.20 -15.73 5.65
C LEU A 149 23.32 -14.88 6.25
N GLU A 150 23.54 -14.98 7.56
CA GLU A 150 24.61 -14.26 8.27
C GLU A 150 26.00 -14.71 7.77
N GLU A 151 26.22 -16.00 7.60
CA GLU A 151 27.47 -16.54 7.06
C GLU A 151 27.68 -16.14 5.59
N ARG A 152 26.61 -16.13 4.77
CA ARG A 152 26.68 -15.67 3.38
C ARG A 152 27.04 -14.18 3.27
N THR A 153 26.56 -13.36 4.21
CA THR A 153 26.86 -11.92 4.24
C THR A 153 28.24 -11.62 4.82
N LYS A 154 28.73 -12.38 5.81
CA LYS A 154 30.11 -12.28 6.32
C LYS A 154 31.17 -12.73 5.32
N ASN A 155 30.88 -13.73 4.49
CA ASN A 155 31.82 -14.28 3.50
C ASN A 155 31.93 -13.48 2.19
N GLY A 156 31.40 -12.25 2.13
CA GLY A 156 31.77 -11.25 1.11
C GLY A 156 31.28 -11.51 -0.33
N VAL A 157 30.44 -12.51 -0.59
CA VAL A 157 29.88 -12.73 -1.94
C VAL A 157 28.57 -11.94 -2.12
N ILE A 158 28.69 -10.61 -2.26
CA ILE A 158 27.64 -9.80 -2.89
C ILE A 158 28.11 -9.42 -4.28
N ARG A 159 27.75 -10.24 -5.27
CA ARG A 159 27.72 -9.82 -6.67
C ARG A 159 26.27 -9.43 -6.99
N GLY A 160 25.95 -8.13 -6.98
CA GLY A 160 24.71 -7.64 -7.59
C GLY A 160 23.84 -6.64 -6.81
N GLN A 161 24.38 -5.80 -5.92
CA GLN A 161 23.65 -4.61 -5.46
C GLN A 161 24.54 -3.37 -5.64
N PRO A 162 24.07 -2.31 -6.35
CA PRO A 162 24.80 -1.05 -6.41
C PRO A 162 24.77 -0.41 -5.02
N SER A 163 25.95 -0.02 -4.53
CA SER A 163 26.11 0.69 -3.26
C SER A 163 25.28 1.99 -3.24
N PRO A 164 24.74 2.40 -2.07
CA PRO A 164 24.07 3.69 -1.96
C PRO A 164 25.10 4.78 -2.26
N LEU A 165 24.82 5.57 -3.29
CA LEU A 165 25.61 6.72 -3.69
C LEU A 165 25.90 7.59 -2.46
N GLY A 166 27.18 7.66 -2.12
CA GLY A 166 27.68 8.55 -1.08
C GLY A 166 27.24 9.98 -1.35
N VAL A 167 26.77 10.64 -0.30
CA VAL A 167 26.54 12.08 -0.22
C VAL A 167 27.79 12.79 -0.72
N THR A 168 27.74 13.26 -1.96
CA THR A 168 28.76 14.14 -2.51
C THR A 168 28.41 15.55 -2.02
N THR A 169 29.09 15.97 -0.97
CA THR A 169 29.14 17.38 -0.55
C THR A 169 29.73 18.19 -1.70
N ILE A 170 28.88 18.86 -2.47
CA ILE A 170 29.32 19.86 -3.44
C ILE A 170 29.69 21.12 -2.66
N HIS A 171 31.00 21.32 -2.50
CA HIS A 171 31.59 22.59 -2.12
C HIS A 171 31.33 23.62 -3.24
N SER A 172 30.51 24.62 -2.97
CA SER A 172 30.41 25.84 -3.78
C SER A 172 31.68 26.71 -3.64
N PRO A 173 32.19 27.34 -4.71
CA PRO A 173 33.36 28.21 -4.61
C PRO A 173 32.99 29.60 -4.07
N ARG A 174 33.81 30.11 -3.16
CA ARG A 174 33.77 31.50 -2.65
C ARG A 174 34.48 32.44 -3.61
N HIS A 175 33.92 33.64 -3.80
CA HIS A 175 34.67 34.88 -4.07
C HIS A 175 33.99 36.07 -3.34
N PRO A 176 34.69 37.19 -3.08
CA PRO A 176 34.67 37.84 -1.77
C PRO A 176 34.02 39.22 -1.70
N SER A 177 33.96 39.72 -0.47
CA SER A 177 33.89 41.13 0.01
C SER A 177 32.51 41.79 0.11
N SER A 178 32.10 42.08 1.36
CA SER A 178 32.03 43.44 1.95
C SER A 178 31.14 43.42 3.22
N SER A 179 31.73 43.68 4.38
CA SER A 179 31.04 44.08 5.63
C SER A 179 31.14 45.62 5.75
N PRO A 180 30.62 46.33 6.78
CA PRO A 180 30.05 45.87 8.06
C PRO A 180 28.81 46.68 8.56
N SER A 181 28.37 46.43 9.82
CA SER A 181 27.48 47.23 10.72
C SER A 181 26.42 46.31 11.36
N VAL A 182 26.19 46.11 12.67
CA VAL A 182 26.62 46.69 13.97
C VAL A 182 26.54 45.59 15.05
N CYS A 183 27.22 45.81 16.17
CA CYS A 183 27.34 45.02 17.41
C CYS A 183 26.16 45.16 18.41
N ASP A 184 26.30 44.38 19.51
CA ASP A 184 25.60 44.36 20.82
C ASP A 184 24.36 43.46 20.96
N ALA A 185 24.18 42.64 22.01
CA ALA A 185 24.94 42.41 23.25
C ALA A 185 24.62 41.01 23.83
N SER A 186 25.54 40.52 24.67
CA SER A 186 25.49 39.32 25.49
C SER A 186 24.30 39.26 26.47
N THR A 187 23.93 38.06 26.98
CA THR A 187 23.99 37.70 28.43
C THR A 187 23.39 36.29 28.73
N SER A 188 24.27 35.40 29.21
CA SER A 188 24.21 34.29 30.19
C SER A 188 23.06 33.25 30.31
N LEU A 189 23.55 32.00 30.43
CA LEU A 189 23.15 30.86 31.30
C LEU A 189 22.01 31.06 32.33
N SER A 190 21.11 30.06 32.46
CA SER A 190 21.13 29.11 33.59
C SER A 190 20.04 28.02 33.50
N THR A 191 20.43 26.84 33.98
CA THR A 191 19.66 25.66 34.39
C THR A 191 18.66 25.96 35.51
N ASP A 192 17.50 25.30 35.53
CA ASP A 192 17.15 24.34 36.61
C ASP A 192 15.90 23.50 36.27
N ARG A 193 15.85 22.36 36.95
CA ARG A 193 14.93 21.24 36.99
C ARG A 193 13.86 21.54 38.06
N THR A 194 12.76 20.78 38.09
CA THR A 194 12.13 20.18 39.32
C THR A 194 10.59 20.07 39.28
N ARG A 195 10.14 18.80 39.21
CA ARG A 195 9.12 18.04 39.98
C ARG A 195 7.68 18.55 40.25
N THR A 196 6.77 17.61 39.97
CA THR A 196 5.68 17.00 40.78
C THR A 196 4.53 17.86 41.33
N SER A 197 3.31 17.38 41.09
CA SER A 197 2.40 16.96 42.18
C SER A 197 1.19 16.19 41.63
N ASP A 198 0.98 15.02 42.22
CA ASP A 198 -0.22 14.18 42.16
C ASP A 198 -1.45 14.87 42.77
N THR A 199 -2.65 14.44 42.39
CA THR A 199 -3.79 14.43 43.34
C THR A 199 -4.76 13.29 43.01
N ASP A 200 -4.90 12.44 44.00
CA ASP A 200 -5.82 11.30 44.16
C ASP A 200 -7.21 11.80 44.60
N SER A 201 -8.28 11.08 44.22
CA SER A 201 -9.48 10.95 45.06
C SER A 201 -10.37 9.80 44.58
N SER A 202 -10.34 8.70 45.33
CA SER A 202 -11.35 7.63 45.34
C SER A 202 -12.61 8.05 46.10
N LEU A 203 -13.78 7.46 45.77
CA LEU A 203 -14.68 6.73 46.71
C LEU A 203 -16.00 6.27 46.04
N GLU A 204 -16.15 4.95 45.97
CA GLU A 204 -17.31 4.05 46.11
C GLU A 204 -18.71 4.63 46.42
N ALA A 205 -19.76 4.08 45.77
CA ALA A 205 -20.80 3.27 46.44
C ALA A 205 -21.89 2.74 45.46
N SER A 206 -22.23 1.48 45.68
CA SER A 206 -23.27 0.63 45.10
C SER A 206 -24.73 1.06 45.36
N THR A 207 -25.65 0.78 44.43
CA THR A 207 -26.83 -0.13 44.50
C THR A 207 -27.96 0.28 43.54
N SER A 208 -28.45 -0.69 42.75
CA SER A 208 -29.75 -0.68 42.04
C SER A 208 -30.85 -1.29 42.94
N PRO A 209 -32.11 -1.48 42.49
CA PRO A 209 -33.00 -0.70 41.60
C PRO A 209 -34.36 -0.41 42.29
N LEU A 210 -35.29 0.32 41.66
CA LEU A 210 -36.76 0.05 41.71
C LEU A 210 -37.58 1.07 40.87
N SER A 211 -38.39 0.53 39.95
CA SER A 211 -39.78 0.86 39.57
C SER A 211 -40.37 2.26 39.86
N CYS A 212 -40.82 2.98 38.83
CA CYS A 212 -42.24 3.12 38.45
C CYS A 212 -42.57 4.45 37.74
N CYS A 213 -43.48 4.34 36.76
CA CYS A 213 -44.55 5.29 36.45
C CYS A 213 -44.20 6.61 35.72
N ARG A 214 -44.41 6.68 34.40
CA ARG A 214 -45.57 7.35 33.78
C ARG A 214 -45.61 7.13 32.26
#